data_AF-A0A5C8TDC7-F1
#
_entry.id   AF-A0A5C8TDC7-F1
#
_cell.length_a   1.000
_cell.length_b   1.000
_cell.length_c   1.000
_cell.angle_alpha   90.00
_cell.angle_beta   90.00
_cell.angle_gamma   90.00
#
_symmetry.space_group_name_H-M   'P 1'
#
loop_
_entity.id
_entity.type
_entity.pdbx_description
1 polymer ?
#
loop_
_entity_poly.entity_id
_entity_poly.type
_entity_poly.pdbx_seq_one_letter_code
_entity_poly.pdbx_strand_id
1 'polypeptide(L)'
;MAASCTYGGVECERRAAPTCDGALPQPWYRSAERLDCTPVANRIIEYACECAVVIAVRLSVFSAIYLDCFITVVLIAALIWIAREDLLNFRVSNKAIIGLSASFVVVCLASDRLSLLISHALLSLVALIVLFCAFAVRVIGGGDAKLLSIALLWLGPEHMLTFALLLLVAVIAYAIGARFCDFPSRRLNDSLRIPLAPCVSAAWIATLWLSYSFL
;
A
#
# COMPACT_ATOMS: atom_id res chain seq x y z
N MET A 1 -46.54 -51.28 -5.54
CA MET A 1 -46.29 -49.88 -5.14
C MET A 1 -44.79 -49.69 -5.07
N ALA A 2 -44.19 -49.10 -6.11
CA ALA A 2 -42.76 -48.77 -6.12
C ALA A 2 -42.57 -47.40 -5.47
N ALA A 3 -41.69 -47.32 -4.48
CA ALA A 3 -41.27 -46.05 -3.90
C ALA A 3 -40.21 -45.41 -4.80
N SER A 4 -40.58 -44.37 -5.55
CA SER A 4 -39.62 -43.51 -6.23
C SER A 4 -38.98 -42.58 -5.20
N CYS A 5 -37.66 -42.47 -5.21
CA CYS A 5 -36.94 -41.46 -4.46
C CYS A 5 -36.23 -40.57 -5.48
N THR A 6 -36.69 -39.33 -5.59
CA THR A 6 -36.10 -38.30 -6.45
C THR A 6 -34.98 -37.58 -5.70
N TYR A 7 -33.79 -37.53 -6.29
CA TYR A 7 -32.69 -36.67 -5.85
C TYR A 7 -32.16 -35.91 -7.06
N GLY A 8 -32.33 -34.59 -7.08
CA GLY A 8 -31.73 -33.73 -8.11
C GLY A 8 -32.25 -33.88 -9.56
N GLY A 9 -33.45 -34.42 -9.78
CA GLY A 9 -34.09 -34.42 -11.10
C GLY A 9 -33.64 -35.52 -12.08
N VAL A 10 -32.94 -36.54 -11.62
CA VAL A 10 -32.60 -37.75 -12.40
C VAL A 10 -33.37 -38.95 -11.83
N GLU A 11 -34.17 -39.60 -12.68
CA GLU A 11 -34.95 -40.79 -12.32
C GLU A 11 -34.00 -42.00 -12.22
N CYS A 12 -33.63 -42.40 -11.00
CA CYS A 12 -32.91 -43.66 -10.81
C CYS A 12 -33.90 -44.83 -10.78
N GLU A 13 -34.02 -45.52 -11.92
CA GLU A 13 -34.85 -46.71 -12.04
C GLU A 13 -34.24 -47.86 -11.21
N ARG A 14 -34.86 -48.17 -10.08
CA ARG A 14 -34.54 -49.38 -9.28
C ARG A 14 -34.90 -50.61 -10.12
N ARG A 15 -33.96 -51.17 -10.87
CA ARG A 15 -34.12 -52.56 -11.35
C ARG A 15 -34.17 -53.48 -10.14
N ALA A 16 -35.31 -54.13 -9.97
CA ALA A 16 -35.56 -55.10 -8.92
C ALA A 16 -34.44 -56.13 -8.84
N ALA A 17 -33.98 -56.44 -7.63
CA ALA A 17 -33.12 -57.59 -7.40
C ALA A 17 -33.89 -58.86 -7.80
N PRO A 18 -33.36 -59.71 -8.72
CA PRO A 18 -34.01 -60.97 -9.04
C PRO A 18 -33.93 -61.91 -7.84
N THR A 19 -35.08 -62.44 -7.43
CA THR A 19 -35.21 -63.57 -6.50
C THR A 19 -34.46 -64.78 -7.06
N CYS A 20 -33.58 -65.35 -6.25
CA CYS A 20 -32.73 -66.48 -6.64
C CYS A 20 -33.55 -67.78 -6.67
N ASP A 21 -33.84 -68.28 -7.86
CA ASP A 21 -34.18 -69.69 -8.10
C ASP A 21 -33.37 -70.22 -9.29
N GLY A 22 -32.45 -71.15 -9.01
CA GLY A 22 -31.99 -72.20 -9.94
C GLY A 22 -31.00 -71.86 -11.08
N ALA A 23 -29.79 -72.42 -10.96
CA ALA A 23 -28.91 -72.95 -12.02
C ALA A 23 -28.01 -72.03 -12.90
N LEU A 24 -26.71 -71.96 -12.50
CA LEU A 24 -25.40 -72.04 -13.24
C LEU A 24 -25.17 -71.28 -14.58
N PRO A 25 -23.91 -71.12 -15.07
CA PRO A 25 -22.72 -70.49 -14.49
C PRO A 25 -22.07 -69.47 -15.47
N GLN A 26 -21.56 -68.31 -15.02
CA GLN A 26 -20.58 -67.49 -15.76
C GLN A 26 -19.71 -66.69 -14.78
N PRO A 27 -18.40 -66.47 -15.05
CA PRO A 27 -17.54 -65.68 -14.19
C PRO A 27 -17.91 -64.20 -14.34
N TRP A 28 -18.69 -63.69 -13.40
CA TRP A 28 -19.04 -62.27 -13.25
C TRP A 28 -17.86 -61.40 -12.79
N TYR A 29 -16.61 -61.79 -13.11
CA TYR A 29 -15.39 -61.03 -12.80
C TYR A 29 -15.00 -60.08 -13.95
N ARG A 30 -15.95 -59.43 -14.62
CA ARG A 30 -15.60 -58.38 -15.59
C ARG A 30 -16.66 -57.31 -15.76
N SER A 31 -17.22 -56.85 -14.66
CA SER A 31 -17.95 -55.57 -14.62
C SER A 31 -17.79 -54.94 -13.25
N ALA A 32 -16.54 -54.75 -12.81
CA ALA A 32 -16.24 -53.56 -12.04
C ALA A 32 -16.43 -52.39 -13.03
N GLU A 33 -17.69 -52.00 -13.24
CA GLU A 33 -18.03 -50.69 -13.78
C GLU A 33 -17.19 -49.73 -12.96
N ARG A 34 -16.20 -49.19 -13.66
CA ARG A 34 -15.41 -48.06 -13.24
C ARG A 34 -16.46 -46.99 -13.01
N LEU A 35 -16.95 -46.87 -11.77
CA LEU A 35 -17.76 -45.75 -11.31
C LEU A 35 -16.89 -44.55 -11.60
N ASP A 36 -17.19 -43.91 -12.73
CA ASP A 36 -16.51 -42.74 -13.23
C ASP A 36 -16.94 -41.59 -12.30
N CYS A 37 -16.38 -41.57 -11.09
CA CYS A 37 -16.50 -40.48 -10.12
C CYS A 37 -15.69 -39.25 -10.58
N THR A 38 -15.25 -39.21 -11.82
CA THR A 38 -14.49 -38.12 -12.43
C THR A 38 -15.25 -36.78 -12.45
N PRO A 39 -16.58 -36.67 -12.67
CA PRO A 39 -17.21 -35.35 -12.75
C PRO A 39 -17.48 -34.69 -11.39
N VAL A 40 -17.56 -35.46 -10.30
CA VAL A 40 -17.73 -34.93 -8.93
C VAL A 40 -16.38 -34.64 -8.29
N ALA A 41 -15.39 -35.52 -8.46
CA ALA A 41 -14.03 -35.28 -7.98
C ALA A 41 -13.40 -34.04 -8.64
N ASN A 42 -13.64 -33.83 -9.95
CA ASN A 42 -13.10 -32.67 -10.66
C ASN A 42 -13.71 -31.34 -10.19
N ARG A 43 -15.00 -31.31 -9.84
CA ARG A 43 -15.65 -30.11 -9.27
C ARG A 43 -15.15 -29.76 -7.87
N ILE A 44 -14.89 -30.75 -7.01
CA ILE A 44 -14.32 -30.51 -5.68
C ILE A 44 -12.92 -29.91 -5.79
N ILE A 45 -12.12 -30.36 -6.76
CA ILE A 45 -10.78 -29.82 -7.04
C ILE A 45 -10.85 -28.39 -7.57
N GLU A 46 -11.80 -28.06 -8.46
CA GLU A 46 -12.04 -26.69 -8.94
C GLU A 46 -12.45 -25.75 -7.79
N TYR A 47 -13.42 -26.12 -6.96
CA TYR A 47 -13.83 -25.29 -5.81
C TYR A 47 -12.72 -25.14 -4.75
N ALA A 48 -11.93 -26.19 -4.51
CA ALA A 48 -10.79 -26.11 -3.60
C ALA A 48 -9.69 -25.18 -4.15
N CYS A 49 -9.46 -25.18 -5.47
CA CYS A 49 -8.53 -24.28 -6.14
C CYS A 49 -9.01 -22.82 -6.06
N GLU A 50 -10.29 -22.55 -6.35
CA GLU A 50 -10.87 -21.22 -6.20
C GLU A 50 -10.80 -20.72 -4.74
N CYS A 51 -11.13 -21.57 -3.77
CA CYS A 51 -11.02 -21.23 -2.35
C CYS A 51 -9.56 -20.96 -1.94
N ALA A 52 -8.62 -21.78 -2.39
CA ALA A 52 -7.19 -21.60 -2.09
C ALA A 52 -6.65 -20.30 -2.69
N VAL A 53 -7.04 -19.95 -3.91
CA VAL A 53 -6.66 -18.67 -4.55
C VAL A 53 -7.27 -17.51 -3.79
N VAL A 54 -8.55 -17.55 -3.41
CA VAL A 54 -9.20 -16.48 -2.63
C VAL A 54 -8.55 -16.32 -1.25
N ILE A 55 -8.22 -17.41 -0.58
CA ILE A 55 -7.54 -17.38 0.73
C ILE A 55 -6.11 -16.85 0.59
N ALA A 56 -5.36 -17.29 -0.42
CA ALA A 56 -4.00 -16.81 -0.70
C ALA A 56 -3.99 -15.32 -1.05
N VAL A 57 -4.93 -14.86 -1.87
CA VAL A 57 -5.11 -13.43 -2.20
C VAL A 57 -5.51 -12.63 -0.97
N ARG A 58 -6.41 -13.14 -0.12
CA ARG A 58 -6.76 -12.44 1.12
C ARG A 58 -5.58 -12.35 2.10
N LEU A 59 -4.80 -13.42 2.25
CA LEU A 59 -3.60 -13.45 3.10
C LEU A 59 -2.52 -12.49 2.58
N SER A 60 -2.29 -12.44 1.26
CA SER A 60 -1.32 -11.52 0.67
C SER A 60 -1.74 -10.06 0.84
N VAL A 61 -3.02 -9.74 0.59
CA VAL A 61 -3.57 -8.40 0.81
C VAL A 61 -3.50 -7.99 2.28
N PHE A 62 -3.84 -8.89 3.21
CA PHE A 62 -3.75 -8.62 4.65
C PHE A 62 -2.30 -8.31 5.06
N SER A 63 -1.33 -9.11 4.61
CA SER A 63 0.09 -8.87 4.93
C SER A 63 0.61 -7.54 4.38
N ALA A 64 0.17 -7.13 3.19
CA ALA A 64 0.56 -5.86 2.58
C ALA A 64 -0.01 -4.66 3.36
N ILE A 65 -1.29 -4.71 3.77
CA ILE A 65 -1.93 -3.63 4.53
C ILE A 65 -1.22 -3.41 5.88
N TYR A 66 -0.85 -4.48 6.58
CA TYR A 66 -0.15 -4.36 7.87
C TYR A 66 1.23 -3.74 7.74
N LEU A 67 1.98 -4.11 6.68
CA LEU A 67 3.27 -3.51 6.38
C LEU A 67 3.13 -2.02 6.05
N ASP A 68 2.18 -1.65 5.18
CA ASP A 68 1.94 -0.26 4.80
C ASP A 68 1.50 0.59 6.00
N CYS A 69 0.60 0.11 6.85
CA CYS A 69 0.22 0.80 8.08
C CYS A 69 1.41 0.98 9.02
N PHE A 70 2.22 -0.06 9.22
CA PHE A 70 3.41 0.01 10.07
C PHE A 70 4.41 1.05 9.55
N ILE A 71 4.72 1.02 8.25
CA ILE A 71 5.62 1.96 7.60
C ILE A 71 5.10 3.39 7.74
N THR A 72 3.81 3.62 7.52
CA THR A 72 3.21 4.95 7.64
C THR A 72 3.26 5.48 9.06
N VAL A 73 3.00 4.65 10.08
CA VAL A 73 3.12 5.07 11.48
C VAL A 73 4.56 5.44 11.82
N VAL A 74 5.54 4.64 11.38
CA VAL A 74 6.97 4.94 11.58
C VAL A 74 7.37 6.24 10.85
N LEU A 75 6.87 6.44 9.64
CA LEU A 75 7.10 7.65 8.85
C LEU A 75 6.53 8.89 9.56
N ILE A 76 5.29 8.84 10.03
CA ILE A 76 4.65 9.94 10.77
C ILE A 76 5.45 10.25 12.04
N ALA A 77 5.88 9.24 12.79
CA ALA A 77 6.71 9.42 13.97
C ALA A 77 8.05 10.11 13.63
N ALA A 78 8.70 9.70 12.53
CA ALA A 78 9.93 10.32 12.04
C ALA A 78 9.69 11.79 11.61
N LEU A 79 8.58 12.08 10.93
CA LEU A 79 8.22 13.44 10.51
C LEU A 79 7.94 14.38 11.70
N ILE A 80 7.30 13.88 12.75
CA ILE A 80 7.08 14.62 13.99
C ILE A 80 8.42 14.89 14.68
N TRP A 81 9.30 13.89 14.73
CA TRP A 81 10.65 14.04 15.29
C TRP A 81 11.46 15.11 14.53
N ILE A 82 11.45 15.05 13.21
CA ILE A 82 12.14 16.03 12.35
C ILE A 82 11.55 17.43 12.51
N ALA A 83 10.22 17.56 12.54
CA ALA A 83 9.56 18.84 12.77
C ALA A 83 9.94 19.43 14.14
N ARG A 84 10.01 18.58 15.18
CA ARG A 84 10.45 19.00 16.52
C ARG A 84 11.92 19.43 16.52
N GLU A 85 12.81 18.66 15.89
CA GLU A 85 14.22 19.03 15.78
C GLU A 85 14.43 20.32 15.00
N ASP A 86 13.66 20.57 13.93
CA ASP A 86 13.74 21.79 13.14
C ASP A 86 13.28 23.02 13.94
N LEU A 87 12.21 22.89 14.72
CA LEU A 87 11.73 23.97 15.62
C LEU A 87 12.74 24.29 16.74
N LEU A 88 13.48 23.31 17.24
CA LEU A 88 14.44 23.49 18.33
C LEU A 88 15.82 23.98 17.84
N ASN A 89 16.32 23.43 16.73
CA ASN A 89 17.69 23.63 16.28
C ASN A 89 17.82 24.42 14.97
N PHE A 90 16.72 24.71 14.27
CA PHE A 90 16.68 25.37 12.96
C PHE A 90 17.67 24.76 11.95
N ARG A 91 17.89 23.45 12.04
CA ARG A 91 18.78 22.70 11.16
C ARG A 91 18.17 21.35 10.84
N VAL A 92 17.75 21.19 9.59
CA VAL A 92 17.52 19.87 9.02
C VAL A 92 18.85 19.14 8.91
N SER A 93 19.06 18.12 9.75
CA SER A 93 20.29 17.34 9.71
C SER A 93 20.33 16.49 8.43
N ASN A 94 21.47 16.48 7.72
CA ASN A 94 21.64 15.60 6.56
C ASN A 94 21.43 14.12 6.92
N LYS A 95 21.60 13.76 8.19
CA LYS A 95 21.35 12.41 8.72
C LYS A 95 19.88 12.01 8.59
N ALA A 96 18.95 12.90 8.91
CA ALA A 96 17.52 12.64 8.79
C ALA A 96 17.10 12.43 7.31
N ILE A 97 17.62 13.27 6.42
CA ILE A 97 17.44 13.18 4.97
C ILE A 97 17.92 11.81 4.45
N ILE A 98 19.15 11.41 4.80
CA ILE A 98 19.70 10.10 4.40
C ILE A 98 18.88 8.95 4.97
N GLY A 99 18.47 9.05 6.24
CA GLY A 99 17.64 8.04 6.91
C GLY A 99 16.29 7.83 6.22
N LEU A 100 15.59 8.92 5.86
CA LEU A 100 14.32 8.87 5.14
C LEU A 100 14.48 8.30 3.73
N SER A 101 15.52 8.69 2.99
CA SER A 101 15.76 8.16 1.65
C SER A 101 16.13 6.68 1.68
N ALA A 102 16.95 6.25 2.65
CA ALA A 102 17.33 4.85 2.81
C ALA A 102 16.12 3.99 3.22
N SER A 103 15.27 4.51 4.11
CA SER A 103 14.04 3.83 4.52
C SER A 103 13.11 3.57 3.33
N PHE A 104 12.99 4.52 2.40
CA PHE A 104 12.21 4.32 1.18
C PHE A 104 12.75 3.17 0.32
N VAL A 105 14.07 3.10 0.14
CA VAL A 105 14.70 2.01 -0.63
C VAL A 105 14.44 0.66 0.04
N VAL A 106 14.56 0.58 1.37
CA VAL A 106 14.25 -0.65 2.13
C VAL A 106 12.79 -1.07 1.93
N VAL A 107 11.86 -0.13 1.97
CA VAL A 107 10.43 -0.40 1.72
C VAL A 107 10.21 -0.92 0.30
N CYS A 108 10.77 -0.27 -0.72
CA CYS A 108 10.63 -0.74 -2.10
C CYS A 108 11.21 -2.14 -2.33
N LEU A 109 12.33 -2.47 -1.69
CA LEU A 109 12.92 -3.80 -1.73
C LEU A 109 12.04 -4.84 -1.03
N ALA A 110 11.40 -4.48 0.10
CA ALA A 110 10.49 -5.37 0.82
C ALA A 110 9.18 -5.62 0.05
N SER A 111 8.71 -4.64 -0.73
CA SER A 111 7.46 -4.74 -1.51
C SER A 111 7.64 -5.36 -2.91
N ASP A 112 8.85 -5.72 -3.32
CA ASP A 112 9.22 -6.23 -4.66
C ASP A 112 8.72 -5.35 -5.84
N ARG A 113 8.62 -4.04 -5.58
CA ARG A 113 8.07 -3.03 -6.51
C ARG A 113 9.18 -2.18 -7.13
N LEU A 114 10.17 -2.83 -7.74
CA LEU A 114 11.33 -2.17 -8.33
C LEU A 114 10.98 -1.22 -9.50
N SER A 115 9.91 -1.51 -10.25
CA SER A 115 9.44 -0.63 -11.33
C SER A 115 8.94 0.72 -10.80
N LEU A 116 8.26 0.71 -9.65
CA LEU A 116 7.79 1.92 -8.97
C LEU A 116 8.95 2.70 -8.33
N LEU A 117 9.98 2.00 -7.83
CA LEU A 117 11.17 2.66 -7.29
C LEU A 117 11.80 3.62 -8.30
N ILE A 118 11.92 3.19 -9.57
CA ILE A 118 12.56 3.99 -10.62
C ILE A 118 11.76 5.26 -10.93
N SER A 119 10.43 5.15 -11.09
CA SER A 119 9.59 6.31 -11.41
C SER A 119 9.57 7.33 -10.27
N HIS A 120 9.47 6.87 -9.01
CA HIS A 120 9.54 7.72 -7.84
C HIS A 120 10.92 8.37 -7.66
N ALA A 121 12.00 7.61 -7.88
CA ALA A 121 13.36 8.11 -7.79
C ALA A 121 13.66 9.16 -8.86
N LEU A 122 13.22 8.93 -10.11
CA LEU A 122 13.33 9.90 -11.20
C LEU A 122 12.57 11.19 -10.86
N LEU A 123 11.34 11.08 -10.36
CA LEU A 123 10.55 12.24 -9.95
C LEU A 123 11.26 13.03 -8.85
N SER A 124 11.76 12.35 -7.81
CA SER A 124 12.50 12.98 -6.72
C SER A 124 13.77 13.68 -7.21
N LEU A 125 14.48 13.08 -8.17
CA LEU A 125 15.68 13.65 -8.77
C LEU A 125 15.36 14.93 -9.54
N VAL A 126 14.32 14.90 -10.38
CA VAL A 126 13.84 16.07 -11.12
C VAL A 126 13.42 17.17 -10.15
N ALA A 127 12.65 16.82 -9.11
CA ALA A 127 12.28 17.76 -8.06
C ALA A 127 13.52 18.34 -7.36
N LEU A 128 14.51 17.52 -7.04
CA LEU A 128 15.75 17.99 -6.42
C LEU A 128 16.47 19.01 -7.29
N ILE A 129 16.55 18.79 -8.60
CA ILE A 129 17.16 19.72 -9.55
C ILE A 129 16.37 21.04 -9.60
N VAL A 130 15.04 20.97 -9.70
CA VAL A 130 14.17 22.16 -9.72
C VAL A 130 14.32 22.97 -8.44
N LEU A 131 14.30 22.31 -7.28
CA LEU A 131 14.49 22.96 -5.98
C LEU A 131 15.92 23.47 -5.79
N PHE A 132 16.93 22.80 -6.34
CA PHE A 132 18.30 23.29 -6.34
C PHE A 132 18.46 24.56 -7.19
N CYS A 133 17.79 24.64 -8.34
CA CYS A 133 17.70 25.87 -9.12
C CYS A 133 17.01 26.99 -8.31
N ALA A 134 15.92 26.68 -7.61
CA ALA A 134 15.26 27.65 -6.72
C ALA A 134 16.15 28.11 -5.54
N PHE A 135 17.00 27.22 -5.02
CA PHE A 135 18.03 27.56 -4.04
C PHE A 135 19.11 28.49 -4.63
N ALA A 136 19.53 28.26 -5.88
CA ALA A 136 20.49 29.15 -6.56
C ALA A 136 19.95 30.57 -6.73
N VAL A 137 18.63 30.72 -6.92
CA VAL A 137 17.93 32.01 -6.98
C VAL A 137 17.66 32.60 -5.57
N ARG A 138 18.12 31.94 -4.49
CA ARG A 138 17.97 32.35 -3.08
C ARG A 138 16.51 32.46 -2.61
N VAL A 139 15.58 31.76 -3.26
CA VAL A 139 14.16 31.76 -2.87
C VAL A 139 13.89 30.81 -1.70
N ILE A 140 14.56 29.66 -1.68
CA ILE A 140 14.38 28.58 -0.69
C ILE A 140 15.73 28.22 -0.05
N GLY A 141 15.71 27.85 1.24
CA GLY A 141 16.87 27.32 1.95
C GLY A 141 17.24 25.90 1.47
N GLY A 142 18.54 25.65 1.25
CA GLY A 142 19.00 24.37 0.68
C GLY A 142 18.75 23.14 1.55
N GLY A 143 18.52 23.31 2.86
CA GLY A 143 18.12 22.22 3.76
C GLY A 143 16.69 21.77 3.51
N ASP A 144 15.76 22.72 3.45
CA ASP A 144 14.34 22.48 3.22
C ASP A 144 14.07 21.95 1.81
N ALA A 145 14.86 22.41 0.83
CA ALA A 145 14.80 21.90 -0.54
C ALA A 145 15.02 20.38 -0.64
N LYS A 146 15.96 19.86 0.15
CA LYS A 146 16.24 18.41 0.18
C LYS A 146 15.11 17.63 0.86
N LEU A 147 14.56 18.17 1.94
CA LEU A 147 13.41 17.57 2.62
C LEU A 147 12.20 17.47 1.67
N LEU A 148 11.96 18.52 0.86
CA LEU A 148 10.85 18.53 -0.09
C LEU A 148 11.02 17.47 -1.18
N SER A 149 12.25 17.30 -1.69
CA SER A 149 12.55 16.28 -2.69
C SER A 149 12.27 14.87 -2.15
N ILE A 150 12.64 14.60 -0.89
CA ILE A 150 12.35 13.32 -0.24
C ILE A 150 10.85 13.13 -0.01
N ALA A 151 10.11 14.18 0.35
CA ALA A 151 8.66 14.07 0.46
C ALA A 151 8.03 13.63 -0.87
N LEU A 152 8.49 14.20 -1.99
CA LEU A 152 8.06 13.81 -3.33
C LEU A 152 8.50 12.40 -3.74
N LEU A 153 9.66 11.94 -3.27
CA LEU A 153 10.10 10.54 -3.45
C LEU A 153 9.08 9.55 -2.87
N TRP A 154 8.65 9.80 -1.64
CA TRP A 154 7.72 8.94 -0.92
C TRP A 154 6.30 9.01 -1.45
N LEU A 155 5.83 10.22 -1.78
CA LEU A 155 4.46 10.43 -2.26
C LEU A 155 4.26 10.00 -3.71
N GLY A 156 5.30 10.10 -4.53
CA GLY A 156 5.24 9.75 -5.94
C GLY A 156 4.48 10.75 -6.82
N PRO A 157 4.37 10.44 -8.13
CA PRO A 157 3.78 11.34 -9.11
C PRO A 157 2.28 11.55 -8.90
N GLU A 158 1.56 10.52 -8.44
CA GLU A 158 0.11 10.53 -8.24
C GLU A 158 -0.33 11.57 -7.20
N HIS A 159 0.50 11.79 -6.17
CA HIS A 159 0.17 12.67 -5.04
C HIS A 159 0.98 13.97 -5.04
N MET A 160 1.83 14.20 -6.04
CA MET A 160 2.66 15.40 -6.16
C MET A 160 1.82 16.69 -6.15
N LEU A 161 0.73 16.73 -6.93
CA LEU A 161 -0.09 17.93 -7.07
C LEU A 161 -0.83 18.24 -5.76
N THR A 162 -1.45 17.22 -5.15
CA THR A 162 -2.14 17.32 -3.87
C THR A 162 -1.19 17.81 -2.78
N PHE A 163 0.02 17.25 -2.74
CA PHE A 163 1.05 17.67 -1.80
C PHE A 163 1.50 19.12 -2.01
N ALA A 164 1.73 19.54 -3.25
CA ALA A 164 2.12 20.92 -3.55
C ALA A 164 1.05 21.93 -3.13
N LEU A 165 -0.24 21.61 -3.33
CA LEU A 165 -1.36 22.44 -2.89
C LEU A 165 -1.45 22.49 -1.36
N LEU A 166 -1.36 21.35 -0.68
CA LEU A 166 -1.40 21.29 0.78
C LEU A 166 -0.21 22.02 1.42
N LEU A 167 0.97 21.92 0.82
CA LEU A 167 2.15 22.67 1.24
C LEU A 167 1.92 24.18 1.12
N LEU A 168 1.38 24.64 -0.01
CA LEU A 168 1.06 26.05 -0.22
C LEU A 168 0.06 26.55 0.84
N VAL A 169 -0.99 25.77 1.12
CA VAL A 169 -1.96 26.09 2.18
C VAL A 169 -1.28 26.14 3.55
N ALA A 170 -0.42 25.17 3.87
CA ALA A 170 0.30 25.12 5.15
C ALA A 170 1.24 26.33 5.33
N VAL A 171 1.96 26.72 4.28
CA VAL A 171 2.84 27.91 4.29
C VAL A 171 2.03 29.19 4.47
N ILE A 172 0.89 29.33 3.77
CA ILE A 172 0.01 30.49 3.93
C ILE A 172 -0.56 30.55 5.35
N ALA A 173 -1.06 29.41 5.87
CA ALA A 173 -1.59 29.33 7.23
C ALA A 173 -0.52 29.68 8.27
N TYR A 174 0.72 29.22 8.09
CA TYR A 174 1.84 29.58 8.96
C TYR A 174 2.19 31.07 8.83
N ALA A 175 2.21 31.63 7.62
CA ALA A 175 2.49 33.05 7.40
C ALA A 175 1.42 33.96 8.04
N ILE A 176 0.15 33.56 7.99
CA ILE A 176 -0.96 34.23 8.68
C ILE A 176 -0.77 34.09 10.20
N GLY A 177 -0.55 32.87 10.70
CA GLY A 177 -0.34 32.62 12.13
C GLY A 177 0.87 33.36 12.70
N ALA A 178 1.96 33.49 11.94
CA ALA A 178 3.14 34.26 12.32
C ALA A 178 2.86 35.76 12.43
N ARG A 179 1.88 36.30 11.68
CA ARG A 179 1.45 37.70 11.81
C ARG A 179 0.51 37.94 12.99
N PHE A 180 -0.26 36.94 13.40
CA PHE A 180 -1.28 37.10 14.46
C PHE A 180 -0.84 36.61 15.84
N CYS A 181 0.05 35.61 15.93
CA CYS A 181 0.31 34.89 17.19
C CYS A 181 1.76 35.00 17.70
N ASP A 182 2.60 35.89 17.18
CA ASP A 182 3.98 36.13 17.67
C ASP A 182 4.78 34.82 17.85
N PHE A 183 4.69 33.91 16.88
CA PHE A 183 5.52 32.70 16.88
C PHE A 183 7.01 33.08 16.81
N PRO A 184 7.92 32.30 17.45
CA PRO A 184 9.34 32.60 17.51
C PRO A 184 9.98 32.54 16.12
N SER A 185 9.87 33.65 15.39
CA SER A 185 10.59 33.89 14.15
C SER A 185 11.97 34.41 14.51
N ARG A 186 12.97 33.53 14.43
CA ARG A 186 14.35 33.92 14.75
C ARG A 186 14.91 34.73 13.59
N ARG A 187 14.87 36.06 13.70
CA ARG A 187 15.61 36.96 12.83
C ARG A 187 17.11 36.75 13.05
N LEU A 188 17.74 35.95 12.19
CA LEU A 188 19.19 35.80 12.16
C LEU A 188 19.72 36.55 10.95
N ASN A 189 20.36 37.69 11.19
CA ASN A 189 21.10 38.46 10.18
C ASN A 189 20.25 38.87 8.96
N ASP A 190 19.26 39.73 9.17
CA ASP A 190 18.37 40.32 8.14
C ASP A 190 17.57 39.36 7.24
N SER A 191 17.68 38.05 7.44
CA SER A 191 16.91 37.03 6.70
C SER A 191 15.95 36.31 7.64
N LEU A 192 14.64 36.50 7.43
CA LEU A 192 13.58 35.80 8.13
C LEU A 192 13.56 34.33 7.67
N ARG A 193 14.23 33.44 8.42
CA ARG A 193 14.15 31.99 8.16
C ARG A 193 12.87 31.43 8.77
N ILE A 194 11.93 31.08 7.91
CA ILE A 194 10.71 30.36 8.26
C ILE A 194 11.09 28.87 8.36
N PRO A 195 10.77 28.17 9.47
CA PRO A 195 10.96 26.72 9.54
C PRO A 195 9.97 26.06 8.58
N LEU A 196 10.46 25.62 7.42
CA LEU A 196 9.62 25.00 6.39
C LEU A 196 9.29 23.54 6.77
N ALA A 197 10.15 22.88 7.56
CA ALA A 197 9.96 21.48 7.94
C ALA A 197 8.60 21.17 8.59
N PRO A 198 8.08 21.94 9.58
CA PRO A 198 6.75 21.67 10.14
C PRO A 198 5.63 21.81 9.11
N CYS A 199 5.74 22.74 8.15
CA CYS A 199 4.77 22.88 7.07
C CYS A 199 4.83 21.68 6.12
N VAL A 200 6.04 21.22 5.78
CA VAL A 200 6.26 20.03 4.95
C VAL A 200 5.72 18.78 5.62
N SER A 201 6.03 18.57 6.90
CA SER A 201 5.52 17.44 7.68
C SER A 201 3.99 17.47 7.76
N ALA A 202 3.38 18.63 8.01
CA ALA A 202 1.92 18.76 8.04
C ALA A 202 1.27 18.46 6.69
N ALA A 203 1.81 19.01 5.59
CA ALA A 203 1.32 18.75 4.24
C ALA A 203 1.46 17.27 3.85
N TRP A 204 2.56 16.64 4.24
CA TRP A 204 2.81 15.22 3.97
C TRP A 204 1.81 14.34 4.73
N ILE A 205 1.65 14.55 6.05
CA ILE A 205 0.68 13.82 6.86
C ILE A 205 -0.75 14.00 6.31
N ALA A 206 -1.12 15.22 5.93
CA ALA A 206 -2.42 15.51 5.35
C ALA A 206 -2.61 14.81 3.99
N THR A 207 -1.56 14.74 3.16
CA THR A 207 -1.61 14.02 1.88
C THR A 207 -1.82 12.53 2.12
N LEU A 208 -1.08 11.91 3.05
CA LEU A 208 -1.26 10.50 3.40
C LEU A 208 -2.66 10.23 3.91
N TRP A 209 -3.17 11.07 4.82
CA TRP A 209 -4.53 10.92 5.34
C TRP A 209 -5.60 11.02 4.25
N LEU A 210 -5.43 11.95 3.31
CA LEU A 210 -6.31 12.08 2.16
C LEU A 210 -6.25 10.82 1.29
N SER A 211 -5.04 10.31 0.98
CA SER A 211 -4.86 9.10 0.20
C SER A 211 -5.55 7.90 0.84
N TYR A 212 -5.46 7.71 2.16
CA TYR A 212 -6.14 6.63 2.88
C TYR A 212 -7.66 6.79 2.94
N SER A 213 -8.18 8.02 2.85
CA SER A 213 -9.63 8.27 2.90
C SER A 213 -10.36 7.88 1.60
N PHE A 214 -9.62 7.80 0.48
CA PHE A 214 -10.15 7.44 -0.84
C PHE A 214 -9.88 5.99 -1.26
N LEU A 215 -9.25 5.19 -0.38
CA LEU A 215 -8.99 3.75 -0.53
C LEU A 215 -10.09 2.94 0.16
#